data_AF-A0A439V7B2-F1
#
_entry.id   AF-A0A439V7B2-F1
#
_cell.length_a   1.000
_cell.length_b   1.000
_cell.length_c   1.000
_cell.angle_alpha   90.00
_cell.angle_beta   90.00
_cell.angle_gamma   90.00
#
_symmetry.space_group_name_H-M   'P 1'
#
loop_
_entity.id
_entity.type
_entity.pdbx_description
1 polymer ?
#
loop_
_entity_poly.entity_id
_entity_poly.type
_entity_poly.pdbx_seq_one_letter_code
_entity_poly.pdbx_strand_id
1 'polypeptide(L)' 'MSAPTPAMMSATKPCSRGRGIRSIKIIGDAKAPGPIAWATYAGHRFARELDEADIGDALPFRREVTALAAE' A
#
# COMPACT_ATOMS: atom_id res chain seq x y z
N MET A 1 17.96 1.52 24.31
CA MET A 1 18.33 1.46 22.89
C MET A 1 17.43 0.44 22.20
N SER A 2 16.37 0.90 21.53
CA SER A 2 15.48 0.04 20.73
C SER A 2 15.55 0.56 19.31
N ALA A 3 16.00 -0.26 18.36
CA ALA A 3 16.22 0.15 16.98
C ALA A 3 14.90 0.54 16.30
N PRO A 4 14.89 1.55 15.41
CA PRO A 4 13.72 1.88 14.63
C PRO A 4 13.43 0.78 13.60
N THR A 5 12.21 0.27 13.60
CA THR A 5 11.67 -0.69 12.62
C THR A 5 11.81 -0.11 11.21
N PRO A 6 12.22 -0.89 10.19
CA PRO A 6 12.33 -0.37 8.83
C PRO A 6 10.92 -0.12 8.30
N ALA A 7 10.51 1.14 8.30
CA ALA A 7 9.37 1.58 7.50
C ALA A 7 9.67 1.20 6.05
N MET A 8 8.95 0.23 5.51
CA MET A 8 8.88 0.03 4.06
C MET A 8 8.31 1.31 3.47
N MET A 9 9.21 2.17 3.01
CA MET A 9 8.93 3.40 2.29
C MET A 9 7.93 3.11 1.16
N SER A 10 6.65 3.41 1.36
CA SER A 10 5.78 3.75 0.25
C SER A 10 6.29 5.10 -0.26
N ALA A 11 7.23 5.06 -1.20
CA ALA A 11 7.82 6.23 -1.80
C ALA A 11 6.78 6.96 -2.67
N THR A 12 5.78 7.58 -2.05
CA THR A 12 4.99 8.64 -2.65
C THR A 12 5.93 9.84 -2.73
N LYS A 13 6.72 9.93 -3.79
CA LYS A 13 7.55 11.11 -4.04
C LYS A 13 6.61 12.31 -4.11
N PRO A 14 6.79 13.37 -3.28
CA PRO A 14 6.04 14.60 -3.48
C PRO A 14 6.43 15.14 -4.86
N CYS A 15 5.45 15.28 -5.77
CA CYS A 15 5.73 15.77 -7.10
C CYS A 15 6.05 17.26 -7.03
N SER A 16 7.35 17.57 -6.99
CA SER A 16 7.86 18.93 -7.10
C SER A 16 7.39 19.55 -8.43
N ARG A 17 6.75 20.73 -8.34
CA ARG A 17 6.43 21.74 -9.40
C ARG A 17 4.95 21.88 -9.77
N GLY A 18 4.19 22.60 -8.93
CA GLY A 18 3.23 23.65 -9.33
C GLY A 18 2.19 23.39 -10.44
N ARG A 19 1.77 22.14 -10.67
CA ARG A 19 0.86 21.77 -11.79
C ARG A 19 -0.41 21.01 -11.36
N GLY A 20 -0.87 21.17 -10.13
CA GLY A 20 -2.14 20.57 -9.67
C GLY A 20 -2.14 19.04 -9.56
N ILE A 21 -0.98 18.38 -9.60
CA ILE A 21 -0.86 16.92 -9.45
C ILE A 21 -0.97 16.57 -7.96
N ARG A 22 -1.94 15.71 -7.60
CA ARG A 22 -2.20 15.32 -6.20
C ARG A 22 -1.24 14.25 -5.67
N SER A 23 -1.00 13.21 -6.46
CA SER A 23 -0.11 12.11 -6.07
C SER A 23 0.35 11.30 -7.27
N ILE A 24 1.57 10.74 -7.20
CA ILE A 24 2.12 9.80 -8.19
C ILE A 24 2.53 8.53 -7.45
N LYS A 25 2.07 7.36 -7.91
CA LYS A 25 2.43 6.04 -7.35
C LYS A 25 2.95 5.13 -8.45
N ILE A 26 3.92 4.28 -8.12
CA ILE A 26 4.48 3.25 -9.01
C ILE A 26 3.78 1.92 -8.72
N ILE A 27 3.37 1.18 -9.75
CA ILE A 27 2.65 -0.11 -9.65
C ILE A 27 3.26 -1.18 -10.58
N GLY A 28 2.94 -2.45 -10.32
CA GLY A 28 3.38 -3.58 -11.14
C GLY A 28 4.90 -3.79 -11.10
N ASP A 29 5.45 -4.31 -12.21
CA ASP A 29 6.87 -4.65 -12.31
C ASP A 29 7.82 -3.47 -12.12
N ALA A 30 7.35 -2.25 -12.40
CA ALA A 30 8.09 -1.02 -12.11
C ALA A 30 8.32 -0.78 -10.61
N LYS A 31 7.47 -1.34 -9.75
CA LYS A 31 7.64 -1.32 -8.29
C LYS A 31 8.44 -2.52 -7.81
N ALA A 32 8.06 -3.72 -8.27
CA ALA A 32 8.75 -4.97 -7.97
C ALA A 32 8.42 -6.00 -9.06
N PRO A 33 9.42 -6.58 -9.77
CA PRO A 33 9.18 -7.58 -10.81
C PRO A 33 8.47 -8.83 -10.27
N GLY A 34 7.44 -9.30 -10.97
CA GLY A 34 6.69 -10.49 -10.57
C GLY A 34 5.84 -11.10 -11.70
N PRO A 35 5.03 -12.12 -11.38
CA PRO A 35 4.12 -12.71 -12.36
C PRO A 35 3.06 -11.70 -12.84
N ILE A 36 2.53 -11.92 -14.05
CA ILE A 36 1.49 -11.06 -14.66
C ILE A 36 0.28 -10.87 -13.71
N ALA A 37 -0.08 -11.89 -12.93
CA ALA A 37 -1.16 -11.82 -11.94
C ALA A 37 -0.95 -10.73 -10.87
N TRP A 38 0.30 -10.40 -10.52
CA TRP A 38 0.61 -9.33 -9.57
C TRP A 38 0.53 -7.95 -10.19
N ALA A 39 0.93 -7.82 -11.47
CA ALA A 39 0.78 -6.58 -12.21
C ALA A 39 -0.71 -6.21 -12.38
N THR A 40 -1.56 -7.19 -12.73
CA THR A 40 -3.01 -6.98 -12.85
C THR A 40 -3.65 -6.65 -11.50
N TYR A 41 -3.27 -7.37 -10.43
CA TYR A 41 -3.73 -7.06 -9.08
C TYR A 41 -3.32 -5.65 -8.63
N ALA A 42 -2.08 -5.23 -8.89
CA ALA A 42 -1.58 -3.92 -8.49
C ALA A 42 -2.35 -2.77 -9.18
N GLY A 43 -2.67 -2.92 -10.47
CA GLY A 43 -3.51 -1.97 -11.20
C GLY A 43 -4.94 -1.90 -10.66
N HIS A 44 -5.56 -3.07 -10.44
CA HIS A 44 -6.92 -3.15 -9.88
C HIS A 44 -7.01 -2.52 -8.48
N ARG A 45 -6.02 -2.80 -7.63
CA ARG A 45 -5.93 -2.22 -6.29
C ARG A 45 -5.77 -0.70 -6.34
N PHE A 46 -4.86 -0.20 -7.17
CA PHE A 46 -4.64 1.24 -7.30
C PHE A 46 -5.90 1.99 -7.75
N ALA A 47 -6.66 1.42 -8.69
CA ALA A 47 -7.91 2.03 -9.15
C ALA A 47 -8.99 2.07 -8.05
N ARG A 48 -9.04 1.04 -7.18
CA ARG A 48 -10.01 0.99 -6.07
C ARG A 48 -9.67 1.90 -4.90
N GLU A 49 -8.38 2.10 -4.64
CA GLU A 49 -7.88 2.94 -3.55
C GLU A 49 -7.63 4.39 -4.00
N LEU A 50 -7.96 4.74 -5.25
CA LEU A 50 -7.80 6.10 -5.76
C LEU A 50 -8.88 6.99 -5.13
N ASP A 51 -8.43 8.08 -4.51
CA ASP A 51 -9.25 9.03 -3.73
C ASP A 51 -9.79 8.50 -2.38
N GLU A 52 -9.41 7.28 -1.98
CA GLU A 52 -9.67 6.78 -0.63
C GLU A 52 -8.74 7.43 0.41
N ALA A 53 -9.23 7.51 1.66
CA ALA A 53 -8.44 8.01 2.78
C ALA A 53 -7.29 7.03 3.12
N ASP A 54 -6.20 7.57 3.64
CA ASP A 54 -5.10 6.73 4.15
C ASP A 54 -5.54 5.99 5.41
N ILE A 55 -5.41 4.66 5.39
CA ILE A 55 -5.81 3.77 6.47
C ILE A 55 -4.67 3.54 7.50
N GLY A 56 -3.46 4.05 7.24
CA GLY A 56 -2.31 3.90 8.12
C GLY A 56 -1.95 2.42 8.37
N ASP A 57 -1.72 2.07 9.64
CA ASP A 57 -1.36 0.70 10.04
C ASP A 57 -2.55 -0.27 10.12
N ALA A 58 -3.77 0.18 9.75
CA ALA A 58 -4.94 -0.69 9.72
C ALA A 58 -4.86 -1.72 8.58
N LEU A 59 -5.43 -2.91 8.82
CA LEU A 59 -5.45 -3.97 7.82
C LEU A 59 -6.40 -3.60 6.67
N PRO A 60 -5.95 -3.67 5.39
CA PRO A 60 -6.79 -3.35 4.24
C PRO A 60 -7.80 -4.45 3.89
N PHE A 61 -7.91 -5.50 4.70
CA PHE A 61 -8.78 -6.65 4.47
C PHE A 61 -9.33 -7.19 5.78
N ARG A 62 -10.52 -7.78 5.70
CA ARG A 62 -11.11 -8.54 6.82
C ARG A 62 -10.34 -9.84 6.98
N ARG A 63 -9.93 -10.14 8.21
CA ARG A 63 -9.28 -11.41 8.58
C ARG A 63 -10.13 -12.15 9.60
N GLU A 64 -10.10 -13.45 9.51
CA GLU A 64 -10.66 -14.34 10.53
C GLU A 64 -9.55 -14.74 11.49
N VAL A 65 -9.85 -14.79 12.79
CA VAL A 65 -8.91 -15.20 13.84
C VAL A 65 -9.56 -16.26 14.72
N THR A 66 -8.77 -17.23 15.17
CA THR A 66 -9.25 -18.31 16.04
C THR A 66 -9.70 -17.76 17.40
N ALA A 67 -10.87 -18.19 17.87
CA ALA A 67 -11.32 -17.89 19.23
C ALA A 67 -10.40 -18.58 20.25
N LEU A 68 -9.92 -17.83 21.24
CA LEU A 68 -9.18 -18.42 22.37
C LEU A 68 -10.17 -19.11 23.31
N ALA A 69 -9.77 -20.23 23.92
CA ALA A 69 -10.58 -20.89 24.93
C ALA A 69 -10.77 -19.97 26.15
N ALA A 70 -11.99 -19.89 26.67
CA ALA A 70 -12.24 -19.28 27.97
C ALA A 70 -11.72 -20.23 29.06
N GLU A 71 -11.08 -19.67 30.10
CA GLU A 71 -10.67 -20.41 31.30
C GLU A 71 -11.90 -20.89 32.10
#